data_AF-A0A7M2BYJ4-F1
#
_entry.id   AF-A0A7M2BYJ4-F1
#
_cell.length_a   1.000
_cell.length_b   1.000
_cell.length_c   1.000
_cell.angle_alpha   90.00
_cell.angle_beta   90.00
_cell.angle_gamma   90.00
#
_symmetry.space_group_name_H-M   'P 1'
#
loop_
_entity.id
_entity.type
_entity.pdbx_description
1 polymer ?
#
loop_
_entity_poly.entity_id
_entity_poly.type
_entity_poly.pdbx_seq_one_letter_code
_entity_poly.pdbx_strand_id
1 'polypeptide(L)'
;METPDVIKMLTWINSFDGRVQLNEPNVTTWAHALARTEAQHAKTAILEHRRLYATAPAPSEIATRARQLKSSEAAAQRALTAAPAKPNDELPLRQRDPQRWAQLLEAGKQQRETTLKERAS
;
A
#
# COMPACT_ATOMS: atom_id res chain seq x y z
N MET A 1 -12.02 6.22 15.26
CA MET A 1 -12.76 5.14 15.94
C MET A 1 -13.12 5.63 17.32
N GLU A 2 -14.37 5.46 17.72
CA GLU A 2 -14.84 5.87 19.04
C GLU A 2 -14.38 4.88 20.12
N THR A 3 -14.23 5.36 21.36
CA THR A 3 -13.79 4.55 22.51
C THR A 3 -14.61 3.26 22.72
N PRO A 4 -15.96 3.26 22.61
CA PRO A 4 -16.74 2.02 22.73
C PRO A 4 -16.37 0.95 21.71
N ASP A 5 -16.00 1.35 20.48
CA ASP A 5 -15.59 0.41 19.45
C ASP A 5 -14.18 -0.13 19.68
N VAL A 6 -13.29 0.71 20.24
CA VAL A 6 -11.95 0.30 20.68
C VAL A 6 -12.04 -0.73 21.79
N ILE A 7 -12.93 -0.53 22.77
CA ILE A 7 -13.17 -1.51 23.85
C ILE A 7 -13.63 -2.84 23.27
N LYS A 8 -14.65 -2.84 22.39
CA LYS A 8 -15.13 -4.06 21.71
C LYS A 8 -14.01 -4.75 20.93
N MET A 9 -13.18 -3.98 20.24
CA MET A 9 -12.05 -4.51 19.49
C MET A 9 -11.00 -5.11 20.42
N LEU A 10 -10.62 -4.45 21.51
CA LEU A 10 -9.66 -4.97 22.48
C LEU A 10 -10.19 -6.22 23.19
N THR A 11 -11.48 -6.28 23.53
CA THR A 11 -12.13 -7.50 24.03
C THR A 11 -12.02 -8.64 23.03
N TRP A 12 -12.24 -8.36 21.75
CA TRP A 12 -12.07 -9.35 20.69
C TRP A 12 -10.61 -9.81 20.56
N ILE A 13 -9.63 -8.89 20.59
CA ILE A 13 -8.20 -9.25 20.54
C ILE A 13 -7.82 -10.11 21.74
N ASN A 14 -8.22 -9.70 22.94
CA ASN A 14 -7.90 -10.40 24.19
C ASN A 14 -8.43 -11.84 24.20
N SER A 15 -9.54 -12.12 23.49
CA SER A 15 -10.10 -13.48 23.38
C SER A 15 -9.18 -14.51 22.72
N PHE A 16 -8.19 -14.07 21.93
CA PHE A 16 -7.23 -14.96 21.27
C PHE A 16 -5.77 -14.58 21.49
N ASP A 17 -5.47 -13.37 21.99
CA ASP A 17 -4.15 -12.93 22.42
C ASP A 17 -4.23 -12.27 23.80
N GLY A 18 -4.03 -13.07 24.84
CA GLY A 18 -4.09 -12.62 26.23
C GLY A 18 -3.00 -11.61 26.64
N ARG A 19 -2.01 -11.35 25.77
CA ARG A 19 -0.97 -10.33 26.03
C ARG A 19 -1.52 -8.91 25.86
N VAL A 20 -2.59 -8.74 25.09
CA VAL A 20 -3.28 -7.47 24.94
C VAL A 20 -4.27 -7.30 26.09
N GLN A 21 -3.90 -6.53 27.09
CA GLN A 21 -4.72 -6.35 28.31
C GLN A 21 -5.90 -5.40 28.08
N LEU A 22 -7.06 -5.71 28.64
CA LEU A 22 -8.21 -4.82 28.65
C LEU A 22 -8.19 -3.98 29.94
N ASN A 23 -7.43 -2.89 29.94
CA ASN A 23 -7.38 -1.92 31.03
C ASN A 23 -7.49 -0.48 30.49
N GLU A 24 -7.85 0.46 31.35
CA GLU A 24 -8.11 1.86 30.98
C GLU A 24 -6.91 2.54 30.26
N PRO A 25 -5.65 2.38 30.73
CA PRO A 25 -4.50 2.94 30.01
C PRO A 25 -4.35 2.38 28.59
N ASN A 26 -4.54 1.08 28.41
CA ASN A 26 -4.42 0.45 27.10
C ASN A 26 -5.58 0.88 26.19
N VAL A 27 -6.82 0.92 26.69
CA VAL A 27 -7.98 1.45 25.94
C VAL A 27 -7.71 2.87 25.46
N THR A 28 -7.19 3.75 26.31
CA THR A 28 -6.87 5.14 25.97
C THR A 28 -5.79 5.24 24.89
N THR A 29 -4.73 4.44 25.03
CA THR A 29 -3.62 4.39 24.07
C THR A 29 -4.10 3.93 22.69
N TRP A 30 -4.90 2.87 22.65
CA TRP A 30 -5.49 2.36 21.41
C TRP A 30 -6.50 3.33 20.80
N ALA A 31 -7.31 4.00 21.62
CA ALA A 31 -8.27 5.00 21.14
C ALA A 31 -7.56 6.18 20.48
N HIS A 32 -6.47 6.67 21.10
CA HIS A 32 -5.67 7.73 20.51
C HIS A 32 -5.01 7.28 19.19
N ALA A 33 -4.41 6.08 19.16
CA ALA A 33 -3.77 5.55 17.96
C ALA A 33 -4.75 5.33 16.79
N LEU A 34 -5.99 4.92 17.09
CA LEU A 34 -7.02 4.57 16.10
C LEU A 34 -8.08 5.67 15.89
N ALA A 35 -7.86 6.88 16.41
CA ALA A 35 -8.81 7.98 16.34
C ALA A 35 -9.33 8.24 14.91
N ARG A 36 -8.48 8.09 13.88
CA ARG A 36 -8.82 8.31 12.46
C ARG A 36 -8.88 7.03 11.62
N THR A 37 -8.95 5.88 12.26
CA THR A 37 -8.97 4.58 11.61
C THR A 37 -10.37 3.98 11.66
N GLU A 38 -10.80 3.32 10.58
CA GLU A 38 -12.05 2.57 10.54
C GLU A 38 -11.88 1.19 11.19
N ALA A 39 -12.91 0.70 11.88
CA ALA A 39 -12.86 -0.55 12.62
C ALA A 39 -12.51 -1.76 11.74
N GLN A 40 -12.99 -1.77 10.49
CA GLN A 40 -12.73 -2.86 9.55
C GLN A 40 -11.25 -2.96 9.16
N HIS A 41 -10.60 -1.84 8.84
CA HIS A 41 -9.17 -1.82 8.51
C HIS A 41 -8.31 -2.17 9.71
N ALA A 42 -8.68 -1.73 10.92
CA ALA A 42 -7.97 -2.09 12.15
C ALA A 42 -8.04 -3.61 12.42
N LYS A 43 -9.22 -4.23 12.31
CA LYS A 43 -9.38 -5.69 12.45
C LYS A 43 -8.55 -6.46 11.43
N THR A 44 -8.57 -6.03 10.18
CA THR A 44 -7.78 -6.65 9.10
C THR A 44 -6.28 -6.55 9.39
N ALA A 45 -5.81 -5.37 9.81
CA ALA A 45 -4.42 -5.16 10.20
C ALA A 45 -4.00 -6.05 11.39
N ILE A 46 -4.87 -6.28 12.37
CA ILE A 46 -4.60 -7.19 13.49
C ILE A 46 -4.46 -8.63 13.03
N LEU A 47 -5.36 -9.10 12.14
CA LEU A 47 -5.28 -10.45 11.59
C LEU A 47 -4.01 -10.65 10.76
N GLU A 48 -3.63 -9.66 9.96
CA GLU A 48 -2.37 -9.68 9.22
C GLU A 48 -1.16 -9.68 10.16
N HIS A 49 -1.16 -8.86 11.20
CA HIS A 49 -0.08 -8.82 12.19
C HIS A 49 0.11 -10.17 12.84
N ARG A 50 -0.98 -10.78 13.34
CA ARG A 50 -0.95 -12.12 13.94
C ARG A 50 -0.44 -13.20 12.98
N ARG A 51 -0.73 -13.08 11.68
CA ARG A 51 -0.26 -14.04 10.67
C ARG A 51 1.25 -13.93 10.45
N LEU A 52 1.80 -12.71 10.53
CA LEU A 52 3.17 -12.40 10.16
C LEU A 52 4.14 -12.39 11.35
N TYR A 53 3.64 -12.07 12.54
CA TYR A 53 4.45 -11.83 13.73
C TYR A 53 3.95 -12.64 14.91
N ALA A 54 4.89 -13.15 15.70
CA ALA A 54 4.58 -13.86 16.94
C ALA A 54 4.39 -12.92 18.13
N THR A 55 4.71 -11.62 18.00
CA THR A 55 4.61 -10.61 19.07
C THR A 55 3.18 -10.10 19.26
N ALA A 56 2.93 -9.45 20.39
CA ALA A 56 1.64 -8.79 20.61
C ALA A 56 1.52 -7.57 19.68
N PRO A 57 0.33 -7.27 19.15
CA PRO A 57 0.14 -6.13 18.26
C PRO A 57 0.31 -4.81 19.01
N ALA A 58 1.15 -3.91 18.50
CA ALA A 58 1.30 -2.57 19.05
C ALA A 58 0.28 -1.60 18.42
N PRO A 59 -0.33 -0.67 19.20
CA PRO A 59 -1.35 0.27 18.69
C PRO A 59 -0.88 1.07 17.47
N SER A 60 0.37 1.56 17.49
CA SER A 60 0.97 2.37 16.43
C SER A 60 1.19 1.59 15.14
N GLU A 61 1.61 0.32 15.24
CA GLU A 61 1.81 -0.59 14.11
C GLU A 61 0.48 -0.87 13.42
N ILE A 62 -0.54 -1.24 14.19
CA ILE A 62 -1.89 -1.50 13.68
C ILE A 62 -2.48 -0.25 13.03
N ALA A 63 -2.35 0.91 13.68
CA ALA A 63 -2.83 2.18 13.11
C ALA A 63 -2.14 2.53 11.78
N THR A 64 -0.84 2.25 11.67
CA THR A 64 -0.07 2.48 10.43
C THR A 64 -0.51 1.52 9.34
N ARG A 65 -0.61 0.23 9.65
CA ARG A 65 -1.04 -0.79 8.69
C ARG A 65 -2.47 -0.57 8.21
N ALA A 66 -3.39 -0.24 9.11
CA ALA A 66 -4.78 0.05 8.74
C ALA A 66 -4.89 1.26 7.79
N ARG A 67 -4.08 2.31 8.00
CA ARG A 67 -4.01 3.45 7.07
C ARG A 67 -3.48 3.04 5.69
N GLN A 68 -2.48 2.15 5.65
CA GLN A 68 -1.97 1.61 4.39
C GLN A 68 -3.05 0.81 3.65
N LEU A 69 -3.79 -0.06 4.35
CA LEU A 69 -4.90 -0.82 3.77
C LEU A 69 -5.94 0.10 3.15
N LYS A 70 -6.40 1.11 3.89
CA LYS A 70 -7.33 2.13 3.37
C LYS A 70 -6.80 2.83 2.13
N SER A 71 -5.51 3.22 2.13
CA SER A 71 -4.90 3.87 0.97
C SER A 71 -4.79 2.94 -0.25
N SER A 72 -4.50 1.66 -0.01
CA SER A 72 -4.39 0.64 -1.05
C SER A 72 -5.73 0.35 -1.68
N GLU A 73 -6.79 0.23 -0.89
CA GLU A 73 -8.17 0.06 -1.39
C GLU A 73 -8.61 1.27 -2.21
N ALA A 74 -8.35 2.49 -1.72
CA ALA A 74 -8.64 3.71 -2.47
C ALA A 74 -7.86 3.78 -3.79
N ALA A 75 -6.60 3.36 -3.80
CA ALA A 75 -5.78 3.30 -5.02
C ALA A 75 -6.29 2.24 -6.00
N ALA A 76 -6.66 1.06 -5.51
CA ALA A 76 -7.25 0.00 -6.33
C ALA A 76 -8.58 0.43 -6.95
N GLN A 77 -9.46 1.04 -6.14
CA GLN A 77 -10.72 1.57 -6.64
C GLN A 77 -10.50 2.64 -7.70
N ARG A 78 -9.57 3.57 -7.48
CA ARG A 78 -9.19 4.57 -8.48
C ARG A 78 -8.68 3.92 -9.76
N ALA A 79 -7.84 2.89 -9.68
CA ALA A 79 -7.33 2.19 -10.85
C ALA A 79 -8.44 1.49 -11.64
N LEU A 80 -9.45 0.93 -10.97
CA LEU A 80 -10.62 0.33 -11.64
C LEU A 80 -11.51 1.39 -12.31
N THR A 81 -11.68 2.55 -11.68
CA THR A 81 -12.52 3.63 -12.21
C THR A 81 -11.80 4.57 -13.18
N ALA A 82 -10.47 4.53 -13.19
CA ALA A 82 -9.68 5.28 -14.15
C ALA A 82 -9.93 4.66 -15.51
N ALA A 83 -10.71 5.37 -16.34
CA ALA A 83 -10.74 5.09 -17.76
C ALA A 83 -9.29 5.05 -18.26
N PRO A 84 -8.92 4.13 -19.18
CA PRO A 84 -7.61 4.18 -19.79
C PRO A 84 -7.42 5.61 -20.28
N ALA A 85 -6.35 6.27 -19.80
CA ALA A 85 -6.04 7.61 -20.24
C ALA A 85 -6.09 7.56 -21.77
N LYS A 86 -7.01 8.33 -22.38
CA LYS A 86 -7.01 8.45 -23.83
C LYS A 86 -5.56 8.76 -24.19
N PRO A 87 -4.93 8.01 -25.11
CA PRO A 87 -3.65 8.42 -25.66
C PRO A 87 -3.81 9.90 -25.97
N ASN A 88 -2.97 10.74 -25.38
CA ASN A 88 -3.07 12.17 -25.61
C ASN A 88 -3.19 12.33 -27.14
N ASP A 89 -4.13 13.13 -27.64
CA ASP A 89 -4.29 13.41 -29.09
C ASP A 89 -3.05 14.16 -29.66
N GLU A 90 -1.90 14.04 -28.99
CA GLU A 90 -0.60 14.39 -29.49
C GLU A 90 -0.22 13.40 -30.60
N LEU A 91 0.12 13.96 -31.75
CA LEU A 91 0.73 13.23 -32.86
C LEU A 91 1.83 12.30 -32.31
N PRO A 92 1.87 11.01 -32.73
CA PRO A 92 2.90 10.08 -32.32
C PRO A 92 4.29 10.72 -32.44
N LEU A 93 5.22 10.44 -31.52
CA LEU A 93 6.54 11.07 -31.52
C LEU A 93 7.26 10.99 -32.88
N ARG A 94 7.06 9.87 -33.60
CA ARG A 94 7.53 9.68 -34.98
C ARG A 94 7.06 10.76 -35.95
N GLN A 95 5.85 11.26 -35.78
CA GLN A 95 5.25 12.33 -36.59
C GLN A 95 5.55 13.72 -36.01
N ARG A 96 5.57 13.87 -34.67
CA ARG A 96 5.85 15.13 -33.99
C ARG A 96 7.30 15.59 -34.14
N ASP A 97 8.24 14.65 -34.04
CA ASP A 97 9.68 14.92 -34.10
C ASP A 97 10.43 13.71 -34.72
N PRO A 98 10.47 13.64 -36.06
CA PRO A 98 11.09 12.53 -36.78
C PRO A 98 12.60 12.41 -36.50
N GLN A 99 13.29 13.53 -36.27
CA GLN A 99 14.74 13.53 -36.02
C GLN A 99 15.06 12.90 -34.67
N ARG A 100 14.34 13.28 -33.61
CA ARG A 100 14.51 12.69 -32.29
C ARG A 100 14.11 11.21 -32.27
N TRP A 101 13.07 10.84 -33.02
CA TRP A 101 12.70 9.43 -33.18
C TRP A 101 13.81 8.61 -33.86
N ALA A 102 14.44 9.14 -34.91
CA ALA A 102 15.54 8.48 -35.59
C ALA A 102 16.77 8.31 -34.67
N GLN A 103 17.09 9.32 -33.86
CA GLN A 103 18.17 9.23 -32.86
C GLN A 103 17.93 8.13 -31.83
N LEU A 104 16.69 7.99 -31.34
CA LEU A 104 16.32 6.94 -30.39
C LEU A 104 16.44 5.53 -31.00
N LEU A 105 16.04 5.38 -32.26
CA LEU A 105 16.20 4.11 -32.98
C LEU A 105 17.68 3.74 -33.14
N GLU A 106 18.52 4.70 -33.49
CA GLU A 106 19.95 4.46 -33.69
C GLU A 106 20.65 4.14 -32.37
N ALA A 107 20.32 4.85 -31.29
CA ALA A 107 20.82 4.55 -29.95
C ALA A 107 20.41 3.13 -29.48
N GLY A 108 19.17 2.72 -29.75
CA GLY A 108 18.70 1.38 -29.42
C GLY A 108 19.43 0.27 -30.18
N LYS A 109 19.78 0.49 -31.46
CA LYS A 109 20.61 -0.45 -32.24
C LYS A 109 22.01 -0.56 -31.64
N GLN A 110 22.66 0.57 -31.36
CA GLN A 110 23.99 0.60 -30.77
C GLN A 110 24.04 -0.14 -29.43
N GLN A 111 23.03 0.09 -28.57
CA GLN A 111 22.95 -0.58 -27.27
C GLN A 111 22.70 -2.09 -27.39
N ARG A 112 21.94 -2.52 -28.40
CA ARG A 112 21.75 -3.95 -28.68
C ARG A 112 23.05 -4.59 -29.17
N GLU A 113 23.79 -3.91 -30.03
CA GLU A 113 25.09 -4.39 -30.52
C GLU A 113 26.13 -4.51 -29.41
N THR A 114 26.22 -3.54 -28.51
CA THR A 114 27.13 -3.62 -27.35
C THR A 114 26.74 -4.76 -26.43
N THR A 115 25.45 -4.88 -26.09
CA THR A 115 24.95 -5.98 -25.25
C THR A 115 25.23 -7.36 -25.85
N LEU A 116 25.13 -7.49 -27.18
CA LEU A 116 25.42 -8.76 -27.86
C LEU A 116 26.93 -9.08 -27.86
N LYS A 117 27.80 -8.08 -28.02
CA LYS A 117 29.26 -8.24 -27.96
C LYS A 117 29.73 -8.61 -26.56
N GLU A 118 29.15 -7.99 -25.53
CA GLU A 118 29.43 -8.30 -24.12
C GLU A 118 29.00 -9.71 -23.73
N ARG A 119 27.91 -10.24 -24.32
CA ARG A 119 27.45 -11.62 -24.07
C ARG A 119 28.23 -12.69 -24.85
N ALA A 120 28.97 -12.30 -25.89
CA ALA A 120 29.76 -13.20 -26.72
C ALA A 120 31.24 -13.25 -26.32
N SER A 121 31.64 -12.48 -25.30
CA SER A 121 32.97 -12.46 -24.68
C SER A 121 32.95 -13.22 -23.35
#